data_AF-A0A5J4P6H5-F1
#
_entry.id   AF-A0A5J4P6H5-F1
#
_cell.length_a   1.000
_cell.length_b   1.000
_cell.length_c   1.000
_cell.angle_alpha   90.00
_cell.angle_beta   90.00
_cell.angle_gamma   90.00
#
_symmetry.space_group_name_H-M   'P 1'
#
loop_
_entity.id
_entity.type
_entity.pdbx_description
1 polymer ?
#
loop_
_entity_poly.entity_id
_entity_poly.type
_entity_poly.pdbx_seq_one_letter_code
_entity_poly.pdbx_strand_id
1 'polypeptide(L)'
;EYYLDNDEHSVGIRNKYKEHVAKMFELTGFTSEQAQKNTEAVVRIETRLATAAYDKVKLRDPYANYNKISLEELQKLVPSIVYRRFVHLRVMKR
;
A
#
# COMPACT_ATOMS: atom_id res chain seq x y z
N GLU A 1 6.86 11.04 9.07
CA GLU A 1 6.38 10.28 7.91
C GLU A 1 5.15 10.93 7.26
N TYR A 2 5.12 11.04 5.93
CA TYR A 2 4.07 11.80 5.20
C TYR A 2 2.62 11.33 5.40
N TYR A 3 2.38 10.07 5.81
CA TYR A 3 1.04 9.56 6.09
C TYR A 3 0.60 9.70 7.56
N LEU A 4 1.55 9.79 8.49
CA LEU A 4 1.30 9.78 9.94
C LEU A 4 1.56 11.14 10.60
N ASP A 5 2.33 12.02 9.95
CA ASP A 5 2.58 13.37 10.45
C ASP A 5 1.35 14.26 10.24
N ASN A 6 0.99 15.04 11.25
CA ASN A 6 -0.18 15.93 11.23
C ASN A 6 0.18 17.41 11.07
N ASP A 7 1.42 17.72 10.68
CA ASP A 7 1.82 19.09 10.35
C ASP A 7 1.11 19.59 9.09
N GLU A 8 0.96 20.91 8.98
CA GLU A 8 0.22 21.55 7.89
C GLU A 8 0.76 21.20 6.51
N HIS A 9 2.08 21.01 6.39
CA HIS A 9 2.71 20.66 5.13
C HIS A 9 2.37 19.22 4.72
N SER A 10 2.44 18.26 5.64
CA SER A 10 2.03 16.87 5.40
C SER A 10 0.53 16.74 5.09
N VAL A 11 -0.32 17.52 5.77
CA VAL A 11 -1.75 17.60 5.46
C VAL A 11 -1.97 18.15 4.04
N GLY A 12 -1.26 19.23 3.68
CA GLY A 12 -1.34 19.83 2.34
C GLY A 12 -0.94 18.86 1.23
N ILE A 13 0.14 18.08 1.43
CA ILE A 13 0.55 17.04 0.49
C ILE A 13 -0.52 15.96 0.35
N ARG A 14 -1.10 15.47 1.45
CA ARG A 14 -2.16 14.46 1.41
C ARG A 14 -3.41 14.96 0.68
N ASN A 15 -3.77 16.23 0.85
CA ASN A 15 -4.90 16.82 0.14
C ASN A 15 -4.65 16.89 -1.37
N LYS A 16 -3.48 17.40 -1.80
CA LYS A 16 -3.09 17.40 -3.22
C LYS A 16 -3.04 16.00 -3.83
N TYR A 17 -2.62 15.01 -3.05
CA TYR A 17 -2.63 13.61 -3.48
C TYR A 17 -4.06 13.09 -3.70
N LYS A 18 -4.99 13.37 -2.78
CA LYS A 18 -6.41 13.01 -2.96
C LYS A 18 -6.99 13.64 -4.23
N GLU A 19 -6.73 14.92 -4.46
CA GLU A 19 -7.16 15.63 -5.67
C GLU A 19 -6.61 14.95 -6.94
N HIS A 20 -5.33 14.57 -6.93
CA HIS A 20 -4.71 13.86 -8.04
C HIS A 20 -5.39 12.51 -8.31
N VAL A 21 -5.60 11.68 -7.27
CA VAL A 21 -6.24 10.36 -7.41
C VAL A 21 -7.68 10.49 -7.91
N ALA A 22 -8.45 11.44 -7.37
CA ALA A 22 -9.80 11.71 -7.84
C ALA A 22 -9.79 12.08 -9.33
N LYS A 23 -8.84 12.93 -9.74
CA LYS A 23 -8.73 13.32 -11.15
C LYS A 23 -8.40 12.14 -12.06
N MET A 24 -7.54 11.22 -11.62
CA MET A 24 -7.22 10.01 -12.38
C MET A 24 -8.44 9.10 -12.57
N PHE A 25 -9.32 8.98 -11.56
CA PHE A 25 -10.58 8.25 -11.70
C PHE A 25 -11.54 8.94 -12.67
N GLU A 26 -11.68 10.26 -12.61
CA GLU A 26 -12.51 10.98 -13.59
C GLU A 26 -12.00 10.80 -15.03
N LEU A 27 -10.68 10.88 -15.23
CA LEU A 27 -10.06 10.70 -16.55
C LEU A 27 -10.23 9.28 -17.12
N THR A 28 -10.51 8.30 -16.26
CA THR A 28 -10.78 6.91 -16.68
C THR A 28 -12.27 6.63 -16.86
N GLY A 29 -13.14 7.65 -16.73
CA GLY A 29 -14.56 7.59 -17.06
C GLY A 29 -15.51 7.40 -15.87
N PHE A 30 -15.02 7.49 -14.63
CA PHE A 30 -15.87 7.45 -13.44
C PHE A 30 -16.59 8.79 -13.23
N THR A 31 -17.79 8.75 -12.64
CA THR A 31 -18.46 9.99 -12.20
C THR A 31 -17.68 10.62 -11.04
N SER A 32 -17.85 11.92 -10.82
CA SER A 32 -17.15 12.62 -9.72
C SER A 32 -17.46 12.00 -8.35
N GLU A 33 -18.70 11.56 -8.12
CA GLU A 33 -19.08 10.83 -6.89
C GLU A 33 -18.34 9.49 -6.74
N GLN A 34 -18.24 8.71 -7.82
CA GLN A 34 -17.50 7.45 -7.82
C GLN A 34 -15.99 7.68 -7.64
N ALA A 35 -15.44 8.70 -8.30
CA ALA A 35 -14.04 9.09 -8.18
C ALA A 35 -13.68 9.48 -6.75
N GLN A 36 -14.55 10.24 -6.08
CA GLN A 36 -14.37 10.62 -4.68
C GLN A 36 -14.42 9.40 -3.76
N LYS A 37 -15.42 8.53 -3.91
CA LYS A 37 -15.55 7.29 -3.13
C LYS A 37 -14.34 6.36 -3.30
N ASN A 38 -13.84 6.23 -4.53
CA ASN A 38 -12.67 5.42 -4.84
C ASN A 38 -11.39 6.04 -4.24
N THR A 39 -11.23 7.36 -4.32
CA THR A 39 -10.13 8.10 -3.68
C THR A 39 -10.09 7.86 -2.17
N GLU A 40 -11.23 7.94 -1.50
CA GLU A 40 -11.33 7.65 -0.07
C GLU A 40 -10.97 6.19 0.26
N ALA A 41 -11.34 5.25 -0.61
CA ALA A 41 -10.94 3.86 -0.47
C ALA A 41 -9.43 3.66 -0.62
N VAL A 42 -8.81 4.30 -1.61
CA VAL A 42 -7.36 4.28 -1.83
C VAL A 42 -6.64 4.80 -0.59
N VAL A 43 -6.97 6.02 -0.15
CA VAL A 43 -6.31 6.66 0.99
C VAL A 43 -6.47 5.83 2.27
N ARG A 44 -7.66 5.24 2.49
CA ARG A 44 -7.90 4.36 3.64
C ARG A 44 -7.00 3.12 3.61
N ILE A 45 -6.86 2.48 2.45
CA ILE A 45 -5.99 1.29 2.30
C ILE A 45 -4.52 1.68 2.52
N GLU A 46 -4.06 2.74 1.86
CA GLU A 46 -2.69 3.22 1.97
C GLU A 46 -2.34 3.66 3.39
N THR A 47 -3.26 4.31 4.10
CA THR A 47 -3.05 4.70 5.50
C THR A 47 -2.88 3.46 6.38
N ARG A 48 -3.70 2.42 6.20
CA ARG A 48 -3.55 1.16 6.94
C ARG A 48 -2.21 0.46 6.64
N LEU A 49 -1.77 0.50 5.39
CA LEU A 49 -0.46 -0.04 5.00
C LEU A 49 0.69 0.77 5.62
N ALA A 50 0.59 2.10 5.61
CA ALA A 50 1.60 2.98 6.20
C ALA A 50 1.71 2.75 7.72
N THR A 51 0.59 2.60 8.45
CA THR A 51 0.62 2.29 9.88
C THR A 51 1.28 0.94 10.20
N ALA A 52 1.16 -0.05 9.31
CA ALA A 52 1.78 -1.36 9.49
C ALA A 52 3.24 -1.42 9.00
N ALA A 53 3.69 -0.41 8.25
CA ALA A 53 5.04 -0.38 7.69
C ALA A 53 6.08 -0.01 8.76
N TYR A 54 7.33 -0.42 8.53
CA TYR A 54 8.45 0.03 9.34
C TYR A 54 8.83 1.46 8.96
N ASP A 55 9.17 2.25 9.97
CA ASP A 55 9.76 3.57 9.75
C ASP A 55 11.14 3.47 9.06
N LYS A 56 11.61 4.59 8.52
CA LYS A 56 12.90 4.66 7.80
C LYS A 56 14.11 4.26 8.64
N VAL A 57 14.06 4.39 9.97
CA VAL A 57 15.17 4.02 10.85
C VAL A 57 15.20 2.51 11.01
N LYS A 58 14.05 1.89 11.30
CA LYS A 58 13.91 0.45 11.42
C LYS A 58 14.19 -0.28 10.11
N LEU A 59 13.86 0.32 8.97
CA LEU A 59 14.23 -0.21 7.65
C LEU A 59 15.74 -0.25 7.39
N ARG A 60 16.58 0.44 8.18
CA ARG A 60 18.04 0.35 8.06
C ARG A 60 18.64 -0.79 8.89
N ASP A 61 17.86 -1.44 9.76
CA ASP A 61 18.32 -2.59 10.53
C ASP A 61 18.27 -3.86 9.66
N PRO A 62 19.42 -4.42 9.25
CA PRO A 62 19.44 -5.62 8.42
C PRO A 62 18.87 -6.85 9.13
N TYR A 63 18.95 -6.92 10.46
CA TYR A 63 18.40 -8.03 11.23
C TYR A 63 16.89 -7.95 11.32
N ALA A 64 16.32 -6.76 11.57
CA ALA A 64 14.87 -6.57 11.60
C ALA A 64 14.19 -6.80 10.23
N ASN A 65 14.93 -6.60 9.13
CA ASN A 65 14.42 -6.83 7.77
C ASN A 65 14.58 -8.27 7.29
N TYR A 66 15.38 -9.09 7.95
CA TYR A 66 15.64 -10.46 7.52
C TYR A 66 14.58 -11.43 8.08
N ASN A 67 13.47 -11.55 7.35
CA ASN A 67 12.32 -12.37 7.74
C ASN A 67 12.21 -13.61 6.83
N LYS A 68 13.14 -14.57 6.96
CA LYS A 68 13.07 -15.84 6.21
C LYS A 68 12.00 -16.75 6.80
N ILE A 69 11.06 -17.17 5.96
CA ILE A 69 10.04 -18.16 6.26
C ILE A 69 9.88 -19.09 5.05
N SER A 70 9.48 -20.34 5.30
CA SER A 70 9.12 -21.27 4.24
C SER A 70 7.81 -20.88 3.54
N LEU A 71 7.57 -21.43 2.35
CA LEU A 71 6.31 -21.19 1.63
C LEU A 71 5.12 -21.76 2.42
N GLU A 72 5.33 -22.89 3.09
CA GLU A 72 4.36 -23.55 3.95
C GLU A 72 3.99 -22.67 5.16
N GLU A 73 4.98 -22.06 5.82
CA GLU A 73 4.75 -21.13 6.93
C GLU A 73 4.05 -19.85 6.46
N LEU A 74 4.45 -19.29 5.32
CA LEU A 74 3.79 -18.13 4.74
C LEU A 74 2.32 -18.41 4.41
N GLN A 75 2.02 -19.60 3.86
CA GLN A 75 0.66 -20.02 3.56
C GLN A 75 -0.20 -20.19 4.83
N LYS A 76 0.40 -20.57 5.96
CA LYS A 76 -0.27 -20.64 7.27
C LYS A 76 -0.53 -19.25 7.85
N LEU A 77 0.42 -18.32 7.70
CA LEU A 77 0.31 -16.95 8.21
C LEU A 77 -0.76 -16.14 7.48
N VAL A 78 -0.88 -16.33 6.15
CA VAL A 78 -1.86 -15.60 5.33
C VAL A 78 -2.61 -16.60 4.44
N PRO A 79 -3.60 -17.33 4.97
CA PRO A 79 -4.28 -18.41 4.25
C PRO A 79 -5.15 -17.91 3.08
N SER A 80 -5.51 -16.62 3.06
CA SER A 80 -6.35 -16.01 2.03
C SER A 80 -5.64 -15.82 0.68
N ILE A 81 -4.31 -15.95 0.62
CA ILE A 81 -3.52 -15.79 -0.60
C ILE A 81 -2.91 -17.13 -0.98
N VAL A 82 -3.06 -17.55 -2.24
CA VAL A 82 -2.45 -18.79 -2.76
C VAL A 82 -1.02 -18.50 -3.25
N TYR A 83 -0.06 -18.49 -2.32
CA TYR A 83 1.30 -18.04 -2.61
C TYR A 83 2.04 -18.89 -3.64
N ARG A 84 1.78 -20.21 -3.67
CA ARG A 84 2.38 -21.13 -4.64
C ARG A 84 2.14 -20.68 -6.08
N ARG A 85 0.93 -20.19 -6.39
CA ARG A 85 0.57 -19.68 -7.72
C ARG A 85 1.27 -18.35 -8.02
N PHE A 86 1.37 -17.48 -7.01
CA PHE A 86 1.99 -16.16 -7.15
C PHE A 86 3.50 -16.24 -7.45
N VAL A 87 4.24 -17.11 -6.74
CA VAL A 87 5.69 -17.26 -6.94
C VAL A 87 6.03 -17.96 -8.25
N HIS A 88 5.22 -18.94 -8.68
CA HIS A 88 5.43 -19.66 -9.95
C HIS A 88 5.33 -18.74 -11.18
N LEU A 89 4.37 -17.80 -11.18
CA LEU A 89 4.18 -16.83 -12.27
C LEU A 89 5.35 -15.84 -12.43
N ARG A 90 6.16 -15.60 -11.38
CA ARG A 90 7.31 -14.69 -11.45
C ARG A 90 8.56 -15.33 -12.08
N VAL A 91 8.69 -16.65 -12.05
CA VAL A 91 9.84 -17.36 -12.63
C VAL A 91 9.70 -17.53 -14.15
N MET A 92 8.47 -17.64 -14.66
CA MET A 92 8.19 -17.78 -16.10
C MET A 92 8.28 -16.48 -16.92
N LYS A 93 8.50 -15.32 -16.28
CA LYS A 93 8.60 -14.00 -16.94
C LYS A 93 10.02 -13.40 -16.92
N ARG A 94 11.04 -14.22 -16.68
CA ARG A 94 12.45 -13.84 -16.87
C ARG A 94 13.05 -14.61 -18.03
#